data_AF-B0DIX5-F1
#
_entry.id   AF-B0DIX5-F1
#
_cell.length_a   1.000
_cell.length_b   1.000
_cell.length_c   1.000
_cell.angle_alpha   90.00
_cell.angle_beta   90.00
_cell.angle_gamma   90.00
#
_symmetry.space_group_name_H-M   'P 1'
#
loop_
_entity.id
_entity.type
_entity.pdbx_description
1 polymer ?
#
loop_
_entity_poly.entity_id
_entity_poly.type
_entity_poly.pdbx_seq_one_letter_code
_entity_poly.pdbx_strand_id
1 'polypeptide(L)'
;ISHIGLNTPDIDSLSAFYLAALSLLGYKEKMSFMDGKLKKETGPLHLAFTARTHNQVRAFHSAALKAGGTCNGPPGLRAQYFMTYYAAFVVDPEGRNIEAVCMKP
;
A
#
# COMPACT_ATOMS: atom_id res chain seq x y z
N ILE A 1 -4.68 -10.99 -10.32
CA ILE A 1 -3.99 -9.86 -10.99
C ILE A 1 -2.63 -10.34 -11.45
N SER A 2 -2.24 -10.07 -12.71
CA SER A 2 -0.92 -10.47 -13.25
C SER A 2 0.15 -9.40 -12.96
N HIS A 3 -0.15 -8.14 -13.27
CA HIS A 3 0.66 -6.97 -12.90
C HIS A 3 -0.20 -5.70 -12.96
N ILE A 4 0.28 -4.63 -12.34
CA ILE A 4 -0.26 -3.26 -12.41
C ILE A 4 0.96 -2.33 -12.56
N GLY A 5 0.87 -1.36 -13.47
CA GLY A 5 1.90 -0.32 -13.62
C GLY A 5 1.49 0.96 -12.90
N LEU A 6 2.45 1.59 -12.22
CA LEU A 6 2.28 2.91 -11.61
C LEU A 6 3.21 3.90 -12.32
N ASN A 7 2.65 5.02 -12.79
CA ASN A 7 3.46 6.14 -13.26
C ASN A 7 3.96 6.94 -12.07
N THR A 8 5.19 7.41 -12.12
CA THR A 8 5.79 8.22 -11.05
C THR A 8 6.73 9.27 -11.64
N PRO A 9 6.74 10.49 -11.09
CA PRO A 9 7.83 11.45 -11.32
C PRO A 9 9.06 11.19 -10.43
N ASP A 10 8.96 10.37 -9.38
CA ASP A 10 10.00 10.10 -8.39
C ASP A 10 10.01 8.62 -7.97
N ILE A 11 10.78 7.82 -8.73
CA ILE A 11 10.87 6.38 -8.51
C ILE A 11 11.51 6.01 -7.17
N ASP A 12 12.43 6.83 -6.66
CA ASP A 12 13.19 6.53 -5.46
C ASP A 12 12.31 6.66 -4.22
N SER A 13 11.57 7.77 -4.12
CA SER A 13 10.60 7.99 -3.05
C SER A 13 9.48 6.95 -3.08
N LEU A 14 8.93 6.68 -4.27
CA LEU A 14 7.82 5.74 -4.42
C LEU A 14 8.24 4.29 -4.13
N SER A 15 9.41 3.88 -4.62
CA SER A 15 9.95 2.54 -4.37
C SER A 15 10.24 2.34 -2.89
N ALA A 16 10.90 3.30 -2.23
CA ALA A 16 11.18 3.24 -0.80
C ALA A 16 9.88 3.06 0.03
N PHE A 17 8.82 3.79 -0.33
CA PHE A 17 7.51 3.65 0.29
C PHE A 17 6.94 2.23 0.13
N TYR A 18 6.83 1.72 -1.11
CA TYR A 18 6.21 0.42 -1.36
C TYR A 18 7.04 -0.74 -0.79
N LEU A 19 8.38 -0.66 -0.82
CA LEU A 19 9.24 -1.67 -0.21
C LEU A 19 9.07 -1.70 1.31
N ALA A 20 9.02 -0.54 1.97
CA ALA A 20 8.81 -0.46 3.41
C ALA A 20 7.42 -1.00 3.81
N ALA A 21 6.38 -0.65 3.06
CA ALA A 21 5.02 -1.03 3.38
C ALA A 21 4.71 -2.49 3.03
N LEU A 22 5.00 -2.93 1.81
CA LEU A 22 4.55 -4.23 1.28
C LEU A 22 5.42 -5.41 1.71
N SER A 23 6.67 -5.17 2.11
CA SER A 23 7.53 -6.24 2.65
C SER A 23 6.92 -6.93 3.87
N LEU A 24 6.19 -6.19 4.70
CA LEU A 24 5.49 -6.70 5.88
C LEU A 24 4.27 -7.56 5.54
N LEU A 25 3.75 -7.43 4.33
CA LEU A 25 2.71 -8.29 3.77
C LEU A 25 3.30 -9.52 3.06
N GLY A 26 4.63 -9.59 2.91
CA GLY A 26 5.35 -10.68 2.29
C GLY A 26 5.70 -10.47 0.80
N TYR A 27 5.46 -9.27 0.26
CA TYR A 27 5.91 -8.92 -1.08
C TYR A 27 7.41 -8.62 -1.08
N LYS A 28 8.07 -8.85 -2.21
CA LYS A 28 9.50 -8.57 -2.41
C LYS A 28 9.69 -7.94 -3.77
N GLU A 29 10.69 -7.07 -3.89
CA GLU A 29 11.14 -6.61 -5.19
C GLU A 29 11.54 -7.82 -6.03
N LYS A 30 11.00 -7.91 -7.25
CA LYS A 30 11.33 -8.99 -8.18
C LYS A 30 12.32 -8.54 -9.26
N MET A 31 12.23 -7.28 -9.67
CA MET A 31 13.08 -6.66 -10.67
C MET A 31 12.99 -5.14 -10.53
N SER A 32 14.11 -4.45 -10.70
CA SER A 32 14.17 -2.98 -10.74
C SER A 32 14.90 -2.56 -12.02
N PHE A 33 14.17 -1.87 -12.91
CA PHE A 33 14.69 -1.33 -14.16
C PHE A 33 13.83 -0.12 -14.56
N MET A 34 14.44 0.87 -15.20
CA MET A 34 13.69 2.00 -15.76
C MET A 34 13.10 1.60 -17.10
N ASP A 35 11.77 1.46 -17.16
CA ASP A 35 11.02 1.26 -18.40
C ASP A 35 10.45 2.61 -18.88
N GLY A 36 11.08 3.21 -19.89
CA GLY A 36 10.63 4.45 -20.50
C GLY A 36 10.95 5.75 -19.73
N LYS A 37 10.18 6.82 -20.02
CA LYS A 37 10.33 8.14 -19.39
C LYS A 37 9.38 8.29 -18.20
N LEU A 38 9.85 8.92 -17.12
CA LEU A 38 9.03 9.32 -15.98
C LEU A 38 7.83 10.15 -16.44
N LYS A 39 6.63 9.83 -15.94
CA LYS A 39 5.38 10.53 -16.27
C LYS A 39 4.84 11.22 -15.02
N LYS A 40 4.52 12.50 -15.16
CA LYS A 40 4.07 13.36 -14.06
C LYS A 40 2.62 13.10 -13.63
N GLU A 41 1.80 12.52 -14.50
CA GLU A 41 0.39 12.30 -14.23
C GLU A 41 0.19 11.10 -13.29
N THR A 42 0.03 11.42 -12.01
CA THR A 42 -0.45 10.50 -10.98
C THR A 42 -1.94 10.77 -10.78
N GLY A 43 -2.77 9.75 -10.98
CA GLY A 43 -4.23 9.84 -10.81
C GLY A 43 -4.69 9.23 -9.49
N PRO A 44 -5.91 9.55 -9.02
CA PRO A 44 -6.50 8.89 -7.87
C PRO A 44 -6.62 7.40 -8.15
N LEU A 45 -5.89 6.60 -7.38
CA LEU A 45 -5.90 5.14 -7.46
C LEU A 45 -6.10 4.57 -6.06
N HIS A 46 -6.88 3.51 -5.96
CA HIS A 46 -7.03 2.73 -4.75
C HIS A 46 -6.56 1.30 -4.99
N LEU A 47 -5.62 0.83 -4.18
CA LEU A 47 -5.09 -0.53 -4.23
C LEU A 47 -5.19 -1.18 -2.85
N ALA A 48 -5.86 -2.34 -2.79
CA ALA A 48 -5.97 -3.14 -1.57
C ALA A 48 -5.13 -4.41 -1.68
N PHE A 49 -4.29 -4.63 -0.67
CA PHE A 49 -3.40 -5.78 -0.56
C PHE A 49 -3.87 -6.71 0.56
N THR A 50 -3.91 -8.01 0.27
CA THR A 50 -4.35 -9.00 1.25
C THR A 50 -3.26 -9.25 2.30
N ALA A 51 -3.61 -9.03 3.57
CA ALA A 51 -2.84 -9.42 4.74
C ALA A 51 -3.36 -10.77 5.29
N ARG A 52 -2.44 -11.60 5.79
CA ARG A 52 -2.77 -12.90 6.39
C ARG A 52 -3.26 -12.79 7.83
N THR A 53 -2.91 -11.71 8.53
CA THR A 53 -3.25 -11.46 9.94
C THR A 53 -3.51 -9.99 10.20
N HIS A 54 -4.25 -9.67 11.28
CA HIS A 54 -4.43 -8.28 11.72
C HIS A 54 -3.11 -7.62 12.15
N ASN A 55 -2.15 -8.40 12.65
CA ASN A 55 -0.80 -7.92 12.96
C ASN A 55 -0.09 -7.40 11.71
N GLN A 56 -0.22 -8.08 10.57
CA GLN A 56 0.34 -7.60 9.31
C GLN A 56 -0.29 -6.29 8.86
N VAL A 57 -1.61 -6.11 9.04
CA VAL A 57 -2.29 -4.84 8.74
C VAL A 57 -1.74 -3.70 9.61
N ARG A 58 -1.57 -3.94 10.91
CA ARG A 58 -0.97 -2.94 11.82
C ARG A 58 0.48 -2.62 11.46
N ALA A 59 1.27 -3.64 11.13
CA ALA A 59 2.67 -3.49 10.77
C ALA A 59 2.81 -2.69 9.46
N PHE A 60 2.05 -3.05 8.42
CA PHE A 60 1.93 -2.31 7.17
C PHE A 60 1.64 -0.83 7.43
N HIS A 61 0.59 -0.54 8.21
CA HIS A 61 0.19 0.84 8.48
C HIS A 61 1.30 1.62 9.18
N SER A 62 1.92 1.06 10.22
CA SER A 62 3.02 1.73 10.93
C SER A 62 4.22 2.01 10.02
N ALA A 63 4.59 1.06 9.15
CA ALA A 63 5.73 1.23 8.24
C ALA A 63 5.43 2.23 7.12
N ALA A 64 4.24 2.18 6.54
CA ALA A 64 3.81 3.11 5.51
C ALA A 64 3.81 4.56 6.03
N LEU A 65 3.37 4.80 7.27
CA LEU A 65 3.46 6.12 7.90
C LEU A 65 4.92 6.57 8.11
N LYS A 66 5.79 5.66 8.57
CA LYS A 66 7.23 5.97 8.75
C LYS A 66 7.92 6.26 7.42
N ALA A 67 7.43 5.70 6.32
CA ALA A 67 7.95 5.89 4.98
C ALA A 67 7.38 7.13 4.26
N GLY A 68 6.72 8.04 4.99
CA GLY A 68 6.17 9.28 4.44
C GLY A 68 4.73 9.21 3.96
N GLY A 69 4.05 8.08 4.16
CA GLY A 69 2.61 7.97 3.90
C GLY A 69 1.78 8.77 4.91
N THR A 70 0.60 9.20 4.48
CA THR A 70 -0.36 9.91 5.34
C THR A 70 -1.49 8.98 5.79
N CYS A 71 -1.85 9.00 7.07
CA CYS A 71 -2.94 8.17 7.58
C CYS A 71 -4.27 8.55 6.89
N ASN A 72 -4.96 7.56 6.32
CA ASN A 72 -6.29 7.70 5.72
C ASN A 72 -7.35 6.81 6.41
N GLY A 73 -6.96 6.16 7.50
CA GLY A 73 -7.83 5.25 8.23
C GLY A 73 -6.98 4.28 9.07
N PRO A 74 -6.98 4.41 10.40
CA PRO A 74 -6.16 3.55 11.25
C PRO A 74 -6.60 2.07 11.14
N PRO A 75 -5.71 1.13 11.54
CA PRO A 75 -6.04 -0.28 11.59
C PRO A 75 -7.24 -0.56 12.48
N GLY A 76 -8.27 -1.18 11.92
CA GLY A 76 -9.48 -1.47 12.67
C GLY A 76 -10.47 -2.33 11.88
N LEU A 77 -11.43 -2.87 12.62
CA LEU A 77 -12.54 -3.60 12.03
C LEU A 77 -13.49 -2.63 11.32
N ARG A 78 -13.87 -2.98 10.10
CA ARG A 78 -14.83 -2.25 9.26
C ARG A 78 -16.09 -3.10 9.12
N ALA A 79 -16.79 -3.30 10.24
CA ALA A 79 -17.99 -4.14 10.30
C ALA A 79 -19.11 -3.67 9.35
N GLN A 80 -19.09 -2.39 8.95
CA GLN A 80 -19.99 -1.83 7.94
C GLN A 80 -19.76 -2.40 6.52
N TYR A 81 -18.59 -2.99 6.24
CA TYR A 81 -18.28 -3.64 4.98
C TYR A 81 -18.56 -5.14 5.09
N PHE A 82 -17.83 -5.81 5.98
CA PHE A 82 -18.04 -7.21 6.34
C PHE A 82 -17.58 -7.44 7.79
N MET A 83 -18.17 -8.43 8.45
CA MET A 83 -17.96 -8.68 9.89
C MET A 83 -16.52 -9.02 10.27
N THR A 84 -15.73 -9.56 9.34
CA THR A 84 -14.30 -9.91 9.54
C THR A 84 -13.34 -8.97 8.82
N TYR A 85 -13.82 -7.84 8.29
CA TYR A 85 -13.01 -6.94 7.47
C TYR A 85 -12.10 -6.07 8.35
N TYR A 86 -10.89 -6.53 8.62
CA TYR A 86 -9.89 -5.76 9.37
C TYR A 86 -8.92 -5.08 8.40
N ALA A 87 -8.91 -3.75 8.37
CA ALA A 87 -8.15 -3.00 7.38
C ALA A 87 -7.52 -1.72 7.91
N ALA A 88 -6.50 -1.23 7.19
CA ALA A 88 -5.86 0.05 7.39
C ALA A 88 -5.58 0.74 6.05
N PHE A 89 -5.62 2.07 6.03
CA PHE A 89 -5.55 2.89 4.82
C PHE A 89 -4.49 3.98 4.98
N VAL A 90 -3.63 4.12 3.99
CA VAL A 90 -2.56 5.11 3.95
C VAL A 90 -2.51 5.73 2.56
N VAL A 91 -2.42 7.05 2.48
CA VAL A 91 -2.14 7.77 1.24
C VAL A 91 -0.63 7.70 0.96
N ASP A 92 -0.24 7.21 -0.22
CA ASP A 92 1.16 7.22 -0.67
C ASP A 92 1.66 8.66 -0.97
N PRO A 93 2.98 8.88 -1.16
CA PRO A 93 3.53 10.21 -1.44
C PRO A 93 2.96 10.90 -2.69
N GLU A 94 2.28 10.16 -3.56
CA GLU A 94 1.72 10.65 -4.82
C GLU A 94 0.18 10.73 -4.80
N GLY A 95 -0.44 10.56 -3.63
CA GLY A 95 -1.88 10.74 -3.43
C GLY A 95 -2.74 9.49 -3.62
N ARG A 96 -2.16 8.29 -3.76
CA ARG A 96 -2.91 7.04 -3.95
C ARG A 96 -3.34 6.44 -2.62
N ASN A 97 -4.56 5.93 -2.54
CA ASN A 97 -5.08 5.28 -1.34
C ASN A 97 -4.69 3.81 -1.29
N ILE A 98 -3.71 3.46 -0.45
CA ILE A 98 -3.19 2.11 -0.30
C ILE A 98 -3.77 1.46 0.94
N GLU A 99 -4.33 0.28 0.76
CA GLU A 99 -4.99 -0.49 1.81
C GLU A 99 -4.28 -1.82 2.05
N ALA A 100 -4.19 -2.21 3.33
CA ALA A 100 -3.97 -3.60 3.72
C ALA A 100 -5.22 -4.13 4.40
N VAL A 101 -5.72 -5.27 3.93
CA VAL A 101 -6.97 -5.89 4.42
C VAL A 101 -6.75 -7.35 4.80
N CYS A 102 -7.23 -7.73 5.98
CA CYS A 102 -7.35 -9.09 6.42
C CYS A 102 -8.84 -9.42 6.61
N MET A 103 -9.33 -10.43 5.89
CA MET A 103 -10.72 -10.89 5.99
C MET A 103 -10.89 -12.10 6.93
N LYS A 104 -9.81 -12.50 7.59
CA LYS A 104 -9.85 -13.59 8.58
C LYS A 104 -10.25 -13.03 9.95
N PRO A 105 -11.01 -13.81 10.75
CA PRO A 105 -11.29 -13.44 12.12
C PRO A 105 -10.02 -13.25 12.94
#